data_AF-A0A943RNU4-F1
#
_entry.id   AF-A0A943RNU4-F1
#
_cell.length_a   1.000
_cell.length_b   1.000
_cell.length_c   1.000
_cell.angle_alpha   90.00
_cell.angle_beta   90.00
_cell.angle_gamma   90.00
#
_symmetry.space_group_name_H-M   'P 1'
#
loop_
_entity.id
_entity.type
_entity.pdbx_description
1 polymer ?
#
loop_
_entity_poly.entity_id
_entity_poly.type
_entity_poly.pdbx_seq_one_letter_code
_entity_poly.pdbx_strand_id
1 'polypeptide(L)' 'ALGTLDFGEEEVYRTLGTFLRRFFSQQFKRNCAPEAPLVCLSIAPSVWNMPSDMASAAFMAEYERIKRRQS' A
#
# COMPACT_ATOMS: atom_id res chain seq x y z
N ALA A 1 -0.58 -15.67 -11.31
CA ALA A 1 0.82 -15.22 -11.30
C ALA A 1 1.31 -14.91 -9.87
N LEU A 2 1.03 -15.80 -8.91
CA LEU A 2 1.68 -15.84 -7.59
C LEU A 2 2.61 -17.06 -7.48
N GLY A 3 2.37 -18.13 -8.26
CA GLY A 3 3.22 -19.32 -8.32
C GLY A 3 4.60 -19.15 -8.97
N THR A 4 5.06 -17.91 -9.18
CA THR A 4 6.43 -17.59 -9.65
C THR A 4 7.20 -16.76 -8.63
N LEU A 5 6.60 -16.43 -7.49
CA LEU A 5 7.28 -15.71 -6.42
C LEU A 5 7.88 -16.73 -5.45
N ASP A 6 9.10 -16.47 -4.97
CA ASP A 6 9.77 -17.33 -3.99
C ASP A 6 9.18 -17.23 -2.57
N PHE A 7 8.01 -16.61 -2.41
CA PHE A 7 7.35 -16.33 -1.14
C PHE A 7 6.07 -17.14 -1.00
N GLY A 8 5.83 -17.66 0.19
CA GLY A 8 4.58 -18.33 0.50
C GLY A 8 3.39 -17.38 0.43
N GLU A 9 2.22 -17.88 0.03
CA GLU A 9 1.01 -17.05 -0.11
C GLU A 9 0.65 -16.29 1.18
N GLU A 10 0.77 -16.95 2.33
CA GLU A 10 0.54 -16.33 3.64
C GLU A 10 1.43 -15.10 3.87
N GLU A 11 2.71 -15.20 3.51
CA GLU A 11 3.68 -14.12 3.65
C GLU A 11 3.34 -12.94 2.73
N VAL A 12 2.94 -13.22 1.49
CA VAL A 12 2.50 -12.19 0.53
C VAL A 12 1.28 -11.45 1.07
N TYR A 13 0.26 -12.17 1.53
CA TYR A 13 -0.95 -11.54 2.08
C TYR A 13 -0.65 -10.74 3.36
N ARG A 14 0.14 -11.29 4.29
CA ARG A 14 0.56 -10.58 5.51
C ARG A 14 1.30 -9.28 5.19
N THR A 15 2.17 -9.31 4.19
CA THR A 15 2.96 -8.16 3.75
C THR A 15 2.06 -7.10 3.11
N LEU A 16 1.13 -7.52 2.25
CA LEU A 16 0.14 -6.62 1.64
C LEU A 16 -0.73 -5.94 2.69
N GLY A 17 -1.26 -6.68 3.66
CA GLY A 17 -2.05 -6.11 4.75
C GLY A 17 -1.26 -5.09 5.58
N THR A 18 0.03 -5.37 5.83
CA THR A 18 0.94 -4.44 6.52
C THR A 18 1.19 -3.18 5.70
N PHE A 19 1.42 -3.34 4.38
CA PHE A 19 1.58 -2.24 3.44
C PHE A 19 0.36 -1.33 3.44
N LEU A 20 -0.85 -1.87 3.19
CA LEU A 20 -2.08 -1.08 3.12
C LEU A 20 -2.28 -0.28 4.41
N ARG A 21 -2.19 -0.92 5.58
CA ARG A 21 -2.35 -0.23 6.86
C ARG A 21 -1.37 0.94 7.04
N ARG A 22 -0.08 0.71 6.82
CA ARG A 22 0.97 1.73 7.02
C ARG A 22 0.96 2.79 5.92
N PHE A 23 0.61 2.41 4.70
CA PHE A 23 0.58 3.31 3.57
C PHE A 23 -0.44 4.42 3.83
N PHE A 24 -1.66 4.11 4.24
CA PHE A 24 -2.65 5.14 4.56
C PHE A 24 -2.32 5.88 5.87
N SER A 25 -1.95 5.17 6.96
CA SER A 25 -1.72 5.82 8.26
C SER A 25 -0.53 6.80 8.27
N GLN A 26 0.45 6.58 7.40
CA GLN A 26 1.66 7.40 7.31
C GLN A 26 1.61 8.44 6.19
N GLN A 27 0.48 8.64 5.51
CA GLN A 27 0.40 9.55 4.36
C GLN A 27 0.83 10.98 4.71
N PHE A 28 0.50 11.46 5.92
CA PHE A 28 0.90 12.79 6.37
C PHE A 28 2.41 13.03 6.29
N LYS A 29 3.22 12.00 6.53
CA LYS A 29 4.69 12.13 6.50
C LYS A 29 5.21 12.40 5.09
N ARG A 30 4.50 11.91 4.07
CA ARG A 30 4.84 12.14 2.66
C ARG A 30 4.42 13.52 2.20
N ASN A 31 3.26 14.00 2.65
CA ASN A 31 2.77 15.35 2.35
C ASN A 31 3.70 16.46 2.89
N CYS A 32 4.47 16.19 3.94
CA CYS A 32 5.44 17.13 4.50
C CYS A 32 6.90 16.84 4.09
N ALA A 33 7.15 15.85 3.25
CA ALA A 33 8.50 15.49 2.83
C ALA A 33 9.03 16.45 1.76
N PRO A 34 10.34 16.73 1.72
CA PRO A 34 10.94 17.49 0.64
C PRO A 34 10.81 16.74 -0.68
N GLU A 35 10.65 17.49 -1.76
CA GLU A 35 10.59 16.92 -3.11
C GLU A 35 11.91 16.24 -3.48
N ALA A 36 11.81 15.08 -4.13
CA ALA A 36 12.96 14.32 -4.61
C ALA A 36 12.94 14.24 -6.14
N PRO A 37 14.11 14.12 -6.80
CA PRO A 37 14.18 13.89 -8.25
C PRO A 37 13.37 12.65 -8.66
N LEU A 38 12.62 12.74 -9.75
CA LEU A 38 11.85 11.62 -10.29
C LEU A 38 12.79 10.61 -10.96
N VAL A 39 12.87 9.37 -10.43
CA VAL A 39 13.76 8.32 -10.96
C VAL A 39 13.02 7.13 -11.60
N CYS A 40 11.68 7.05 -11.51
CA CYS A 40 10.82 6.14 -12.30
C CYS A 40 9.35 6.35 -11.94
N LEU A 41 9.00 6.00 -10.69
CA LEU A 41 7.75 6.36 -10.03
C LEU A 41 8.10 7.14 -8.76
N SER A 42 7.21 8.06 -8.37
CA SER A 42 7.33 8.83 -7.14
C SER A 42 5.98 8.85 -6.42
N ILE A 43 6.04 8.78 -5.09
CA ILE A 43 4.90 9.02 -4.20
C ILE A 43 5.05 10.35 -3.45
N ALA A 44 5.90 11.24 -3.97
CA ALA A 44 6.02 12.61 -3.50
C ALA A 44 4.75 13.41 -3.84
N PRO A 45 4.43 14.46 -3.06
CA PRO A 45 3.21 15.24 -3.23
C PRO A 45 3.03 15.83 -4.63
N SER A 46 4.13 16.18 -5.30
CA SER A 46 4.12 16.72 -6.68
C SER A 46 3.65 15.73 -7.75
N VAL A 47 3.79 14.41 -7.51
CA VAL A 47 3.44 13.36 -8.48
C VAL A 47 2.20 12.58 -8.04
N TRP A 48 2.04 12.34 -6.74
CA TRP A 48 0.95 11.57 -6.16
C TRP A 48 0.26 12.36 -5.06
N ASN A 49 -0.88 12.97 -5.39
CA ASN A 49 -1.67 13.72 -4.43
C ASN A 49 -2.68 12.80 -3.73
N MET A 50 -2.38 12.42 -2.49
CA MET A 50 -3.30 11.67 -1.62
C MET A 50 -3.54 12.45 -0.32
N PRO A 51 -4.81 12.71 0.05
CA PRO A 51 -5.18 13.35 1.30
C PRO A 51 -4.62 12.60 2.52
N SER A 52 -4.13 13.34 3.51
CA SER A 52 -3.57 12.77 4.74
C SER A 52 -4.59 11.98 5.57
N ASP A 53 -5.88 12.26 5.37
CA ASP A 53 -7.03 11.69 6.07
C ASP A 53 -7.77 10.60 5.25
N MET A 54 -7.22 10.19 4.10
CA MET A 54 -7.82 9.14 3.29
C MET A 54 -7.95 7.83 4.08
N ALA A 55 -9.18 7.35 4.23
CA ALA A 55 -9.47 6.13 4.98
C ALA A 55 -9.02 4.86 4.22
N SER A 56 -8.30 3.98 4.90
CA SER A 56 -7.91 2.67 4.36
C SER A 56 -9.05 1.64 4.32
N ALA A 57 -10.22 1.97 4.87
CA ALA A 57 -11.30 1.03 5.13
C ALA A 57 -11.74 0.24 3.89
N ALA A 58 -11.92 0.92 2.75
CA ALA A 58 -12.32 0.26 1.50
C ALA A 58 -11.26 -0.75 1.00
N PHE A 59 -9.98 -0.37 1.07
CA PHE A 59 -8.87 -1.23 0.66
C PHE A 59 -8.68 -2.42 1.60
N MET A 60 -8.85 -2.21 2.91
CA MET A 60 -8.79 -3.28 3.90
C MET A 60 -9.96 -4.26 3.76
N ALA A 61 -11.16 -3.77 3.47
CA ALA A 61 -12.33 -4.63 3.21
C ALA A 61 -12.09 -5.54 1.98
N GLU A 62 -11.51 -4.99 0.92
CA GLU A 62 -11.16 -5.76 -0.27
C GLU A 62 -10.02 -6.76 -0.01
N TYR A 63 -9.00 -6.36 0.75
CA TYR A 63 -7.94 -7.25 1.20
C TYR A 63 -8.48 -8.47 1.95
N GLU A 64 -9.39 -8.28 2.92
CA GLU A 64 -10.02 -9.39 3.64
C GLU A 64 -10.91 -10.26 2.73
N ARG A 65 -11.58 -9.66 1.74
CA ARG A 65 -12.34 -10.41 0.74
C ARG A 65 -11.44 -11.31 -0.11
N ILE A 66 -10.31 -10.80 -0.57
CA ILE A 66 -9.34 -11.56 -1.37
C ILE A 66 -8.72 -12.67 -0.53
N LYS A 67 -8.28 -12.36 0.69
CA LYS A 67 -7.68 -13.33 1.60
C LYS A 67 -8.62 -14.50 1.88
N ARG A 68 -9.90 -14.22 2.15
CA ARG A 68 -10.93 -15.27 2.38
C ARG A 68 -11.23 -16.12 1.15
N ARG A 69 -11.11 -15.57 -0.06
CA ARG A 69 -11.39 -16.32 -1.30
C ARG A 69 -10.31 -17.37 -1.60
N GLN A 70 -9.13 -17.22 -1.02
CA GLN A 70 -7.97 -18.07 -1.26
C GLN A 70 -7.69 -19.05 -0.10
N SER A 71 -8.44 -18.95 1.00
CA SER A 71 -8.48 -19.95 2.08
C SER A 71 -9.57 -20.97 1.82
#